data_AF-A0A522EEY9-F1
#
_entry.id   AF-A0A522EEY9-F1
#
_cell.length_a   1.000
_cell.length_b   1.000
_cell.length_c   1.000
_cell.angle_alpha   90.00
_cell.angle_beta   90.00
_cell.angle_gamma   90.00
#
_symmetry.space_group_name_H-M   'P 1'
#
loop_
_entity.id
_entity.type
_entity.pdbx_description
1 polymer ?
#
loop_
_entity_poly.entity_id
_entity_poly.type
_entity_poly.pdbx_seq_one_letter_code
_entity_poly.pdbx_strand_id
1 'polypeptide(L)'
;MEKIDLLQFVPTHMRSGRNGSVYPLQFEIRDKELVLFYFVNSSNQVMTNCGIRRFSYILPRYITRNKRTFEVLGLLQGEMGKTNNNLVFANNEPAIINETMEWFKDELLIPFNRWRWSIKLNLVKPLDEGFKSELESNLVDFWCLNSHIQFDSKYNTGVTYISTTKNEIANNDGTICIEISSILLAQFLQNLLIKFQSFLLYCSLEEITAYMRGIIAAEGCVEYNLKIKKRTVHISASKEEERQFYKKYLARLGINLKVYSNYKETIISQRYNLNKLLELDLLSLNPTKYAKFLEMMRGYQMPIAPKITPF
;
A
#
# COMPACT_ATOMS: atom_id res chain seq x y z
N MET A 1 8.66 -10.38 -22.94
CA MET A 1 8.00 -9.93 -21.69
C MET A 1 7.88 -8.42 -21.77
N GLU A 2 6.65 -7.89 -21.68
CA GLU A 2 6.41 -6.45 -21.74
C GLU A 2 7.00 -5.74 -20.52
N LYS A 3 7.46 -4.50 -20.72
CA LYS A 3 8.16 -3.71 -19.70
C LYS A 3 7.57 -2.32 -19.61
N ILE A 4 7.57 -1.78 -18.41
CA ILE A 4 7.24 -0.38 -18.11
C ILE A 4 8.56 0.37 -17.97
N ASP A 5 8.81 1.37 -18.82
CA ASP A 5 9.99 2.26 -18.70
C ASP A 5 9.76 3.24 -17.55
N LEU A 6 10.62 3.19 -16.53
CA LEU A 6 10.59 4.04 -15.35
C LEU A 6 10.97 5.49 -15.64
N LEU A 7 11.62 5.76 -16.77
CA LEU A 7 12.02 7.10 -17.19
C LEU A 7 10.84 8.07 -17.27
N GLN A 8 9.68 7.62 -17.77
CA GLN A 8 8.49 8.47 -17.91
C GLN A 8 7.91 8.94 -16.56
N PHE A 9 8.29 8.25 -15.48
CA PHE A 9 7.82 8.51 -14.11
C PHE A 9 8.81 9.34 -13.30
N VAL A 10 9.94 9.78 -13.86
CA VAL A 10 10.89 10.64 -13.16
C VAL A 10 10.23 12.00 -12.85
N PRO A 11 10.29 12.48 -11.59
CA PRO A 11 9.85 13.83 -11.26
C PRO A 11 10.87 14.86 -11.75
N THR A 12 10.42 16.08 -12.04
CA THR A 12 11.32 17.16 -12.48
C THR A 12 12.07 17.81 -11.32
N HIS A 13 11.54 17.70 -10.10
CA HIS A 13 12.07 18.33 -8.90
C HIS A 13 11.94 17.41 -7.70
N MET A 14 12.79 17.64 -6.70
CA MET A 14 12.81 16.98 -5.40
C MET A 14 12.61 17.98 -4.28
N ARG A 15 11.92 17.59 -3.22
CA ARG A 15 11.81 18.36 -1.97
C ARG A 15 12.74 17.77 -0.92
N SER A 16 13.59 18.57 -0.29
CA SER A 16 14.55 18.08 0.71
C SER A 16 14.73 19.07 1.85
N GLY A 17 15.14 18.55 3.02
CA GLY A 17 15.35 19.34 4.23
C GLY A 17 14.07 19.64 5.01
N ARG A 18 14.22 20.19 6.23
CA ARG A 18 13.10 20.47 7.15
C ARG A 18 12.04 21.42 6.56
N ASN A 19 12.47 22.36 5.73
CA ASN A 19 11.59 23.35 5.11
C ASN A 19 11.03 22.88 3.76
N GLY A 20 11.34 21.66 3.31
CA GLY A 20 10.87 21.12 2.04
C GLY A 20 11.37 21.91 0.82
N SER A 21 12.60 22.42 0.89
CA SER A 21 13.25 23.16 -0.20
C SER A 21 13.25 22.36 -1.50
N VAL A 22 12.96 23.04 -2.60
CA VAL A 22 12.83 22.42 -3.93
C VAL A 22 14.18 22.46 -4.64
N TYR A 23 14.62 21.30 -5.13
CA TYR A 23 15.85 21.13 -5.90
C TYR A 23 15.52 20.51 -7.26
N PRO A 24 16.15 20.95 -8.36
CA PRO A 24 15.98 20.31 -9.65
C PRO A 24 16.51 18.88 -9.59
N LEU A 25 15.71 17.91 -10.03
CA LEU A 25 16.17 16.53 -10.17
C LEU A 25 16.85 16.35 -11.52
N GLN A 26 18.02 15.74 -11.52
CA GLN A 26 18.72 15.31 -12.73
C GLN A 26 18.72 13.78 -12.77
N PHE A 27 18.87 13.24 -13.98
CA PHE A 27 19.03 11.81 -14.16
C PHE A 27 20.03 11.50 -15.28
N GLU A 28 20.68 10.35 -15.15
CA GLU A 28 21.52 9.73 -16.17
C GLU A 28 20.98 8.33 -16.47
N ILE A 29 21.10 7.88 -17.73
CA ILE A 29 20.79 6.51 -18.13
C ILE A 29 22.13 5.79 -18.32
N ARG A 30 22.31 4.67 -17.63
CA ARG A 30 23.51 3.81 -17.74
C ARG A 30 23.06 2.39 -18.05
N ASP A 31 23.17 1.99 -19.30
CA ASP A 31 22.66 0.70 -19.79
C ASP A 31 21.19 0.45 -19.41
N LYS A 32 20.97 -0.39 -18.39
CA LYS A 32 19.65 -0.77 -17.85
C LYS A 32 19.31 -0.06 -16.54
N GLU A 33 20.11 0.90 -16.13
CA GLU A 33 19.96 1.65 -14.89
C GLU A 33 19.55 3.10 -15.16
N LEU A 34 18.78 3.63 -14.23
CA LEU A 34 18.37 5.01 -14.10
C LEU A 34 18.99 5.58 -12.83
N VAL A 35 19.94 6.50 -13.00
CA VAL A 35 20.63 7.16 -11.87
C VAL A 35 19.96 8.51 -11.64
N LEU A 36 19.24 8.63 -10.53
CA LEU A 36 18.60 9.88 -10.09
C LEU A 36 19.53 10.64 -9.15
N PHE A 37 19.68 11.95 -9.32
CA PHE A 37 20.49 12.76 -8.41
C PHE A 37 20.11 14.24 -8.37
N TYR A 38 20.42 14.88 -7.24
CA TYR A 38 20.27 16.32 -7.04
C TYR A 38 21.41 16.85 -6.18
N PHE A 39 21.60 18.17 -6.20
CA PHE A 39 22.64 18.86 -5.47
C PHE A 39 22.05 19.79 -4.41
N VAL A 40 22.68 19.83 -3.23
CA VAL A 40 22.31 20.74 -2.13
C VAL A 40 23.54 21.53 -1.71
N ASN A 41 23.36 22.83 -1.50
CA ASN A 41 24.39 23.67 -0.89
C ASN A 41 24.47 23.33 0.60
N SER A 42 25.58 22.75 1.06
CA SER A 42 25.85 22.57 2.48
C SER A 42 26.45 23.87 3.02
N SER A 43 25.65 24.66 3.73
CA SER A 43 26.16 25.72 4.60
C SER A 43 26.47 25.10 5.97
N ASN A 44 27.74 24.80 6.26
CA ASN A 44 28.15 24.62 7.65
C ASN A 44 28.21 26.02 8.27
N GLN A 45 27.34 26.31 9.24
CA GLN A 45 27.26 27.60 9.92
C GLN A 45 28.55 28.01 10.68
N VAL A 46 29.59 27.19 10.68
CA VAL A 46 30.78 27.39 11.52
C VAL A 46 32.04 27.75 10.73
N MET A 47 32.15 27.44 9.43
CA MET A 47 33.32 27.85 8.63
C MET A 47 32.94 28.06 7.17
N THR A 48 33.55 29.07 6.57
CA THR A 48 33.40 29.71 5.25
C THR A 48 33.43 28.83 3.99
N ASN A 49 33.27 27.51 4.09
CA ASN A 49 33.24 26.61 2.94
C ASN A 49 31.80 26.18 2.59
N CYS A 50 31.23 26.85 1.58
CA CYS A 50 30.03 26.39 0.90
C CYS A 50 30.36 25.17 0.03
N GLY A 51 30.14 23.96 0.56
CA GLY A 51 30.23 22.73 -0.22
C GLY A 51 28.97 22.47 -1.04
N ILE A 52 29.11 21.85 -2.21
CA ILE A 52 27.97 21.28 -2.95
C ILE A 52 27.96 19.77 -2.68
N ARG A 53 26.87 19.26 -2.09
CA ARG A 53 26.70 17.84 -1.83
C ARG A 53 25.78 17.21 -2.88
N ARG A 54 26.24 16.15 -3.55
CA ARG A 54 25.43 15.31 -4.43
C ARG A 54 24.71 14.24 -3.61
N PHE A 55 23.42 14.07 -3.86
CA PHE A 55 22.64 12.92 -3.40
C PHE A 55 22.21 12.13 -4.62
N SER A 56 22.38 10.81 -4.60
CA SER A 56 22.04 9.94 -5.74
C SER A 56 21.37 8.65 -5.31
N TYR A 57 20.53 8.11 -6.20
CA TYR A 57 19.89 6.80 -6.05
C TYR A 57 19.84 6.11 -7.41
N ILE A 58 20.14 4.82 -7.43
CA ILE A 58 20.16 4.01 -8.68
C ILE A 58 18.95 3.10 -8.65
N LEU A 59 18.21 3.08 -9.76
CA LEU A 59 17.07 2.20 -9.99
C LEU A 59 17.29 1.43 -11.30
N PRO A 60 16.69 0.25 -11.48
CA PRO A 60 16.55 -0.29 -12.83
C PRO A 60 15.70 0.65 -13.68
N ARG A 61 15.96 0.70 -14.99
CA ARG A 61 15.18 1.52 -15.93
C ARG A 61 13.82 0.90 -16.23
N TYR A 62 13.67 -0.40 -16.09
CA TYR A 62 12.46 -1.10 -16.47
C TYR A 62 11.96 -1.97 -15.33
N ILE A 63 10.65 -2.00 -15.17
CA ILE A 63 9.95 -3.02 -14.37
C ILE A 63 9.06 -3.86 -15.28
N THR A 64 8.72 -5.06 -14.86
CA THR A 64 7.88 -5.98 -15.61
C THR A 64 6.43 -5.50 -15.65
N ARG A 65 5.81 -5.56 -16.83
CA ARG A 65 4.37 -5.31 -17.02
C ARG A 65 3.60 -6.61 -16.82
N ASN A 66 3.31 -6.96 -15.58
CA ASN A 66 2.59 -8.18 -15.22
C ASN A 66 1.60 -7.96 -14.07
N LYS A 67 0.74 -8.95 -13.80
CA LYS A 67 -0.26 -8.90 -12.72
C LYS A 67 0.34 -8.46 -11.37
N ARG A 68 1.45 -9.08 -10.98
CA ARG A 68 2.15 -8.81 -9.71
C ARG A 68 2.54 -7.35 -9.55
N THR A 69 3.13 -6.74 -10.58
CA THR A 69 3.49 -5.31 -10.57
C THR A 69 2.27 -4.42 -10.36
N PHE A 70 1.16 -4.70 -11.04
CA PHE A 70 -0.04 -3.88 -10.87
C PHE A 70 -0.66 -4.06 -9.47
N GLU A 71 -0.67 -5.27 -8.92
CA GLU A 71 -1.12 -5.54 -7.55
C GLU A 71 -0.27 -4.77 -6.53
N VAL A 72 1.05 -4.82 -6.62
CA VAL A 72 1.95 -4.10 -5.70
C VAL A 72 1.83 -2.60 -5.84
N LEU A 73 1.72 -2.06 -7.05
CA LEU A 73 1.46 -0.62 -7.24
C LEU A 73 0.11 -0.20 -6.65
N GLY A 74 -0.91 -1.05 -6.74
CA GLY A 74 -2.19 -0.84 -6.06
C GLY A 74 -2.07 -0.85 -4.54
N LEU A 75 -1.31 -1.80 -3.97
CA LEU A 75 -1.01 -1.84 -2.54
C LEU A 75 -0.28 -0.57 -2.07
N LEU A 76 0.77 -0.16 -2.80
CA LEU A 76 1.51 1.07 -2.50
C LEU A 76 0.62 2.31 -2.55
N GLN A 77 -0.33 2.38 -3.48
CA GLN A 77 -1.25 3.51 -3.56
C GLN A 77 -2.12 3.70 -2.30
N GLY A 78 -2.45 2.61 -1.60
CA GLY A 78 -3.20 2.65 -0.34
C GLY A 78 -2.31 2.74 0.91
N GLU A 79 -1.31 1.87 1.03
CA GLU A 79 -0.55 1.68 2.28
C GLU A 79 0.78 2.46 2.35
N MET A 80 1.27 3.01 1.23
CA MET A 80 2.53 3.75 1.26
C MET A 80 2.35 5.07 2.01
N GLY A 81 3.24 5.31 2.99
CA GLY A 81 3.29 6.54 3.75
C GLY A 81 3.45 7.76 2.83
N LYS A 82 2.62 8.78 3.05
CA LYS A 82 2.61 10.03 2.24
C LYS A 82 3.75 10.99 2.62
N THR A 83 4.77 10.54 3.35
CA THR A 83 5.91 11.37 3.76
C THR A 83 6.96 11.43 2.66
N ASN A 84 7.55 12.61 2.42
CA ASN A 84 8.54 12.79 1.35
C ASN A 84 9.97 12.32 1.73
N ASN A 85 10.17 11.92 2.99
CA ASN A 85 11.50 11.71 3.54
C ASN A 85 11.97 10.26 3.43
N ASN A 86 11.06 9.32 3.71
CA ASN A 86 11.33 7.91 3.70
C ASN A 86 10.21 7.19 2.95
N LEU A 87 10.55 6.09 2.29
CA LEU A 87 9.55 5.15 1.83
C LEU A 87 9.10 4.33 3.04
N VAL A 88 7.83 4.43 3.40
CA VAL A 88 7.23 3.62 4.47
C VAL A 88 6.07 2.84 3.87
N PHE A 89 5.98 1.56 4.19
CA PHE A 89 4.84 0.71 3.84
C PHE A 89 4.40 -0.04 5.09
N ALA A 90 3.09 -0.10 5.35
CA ALA A 90 2.55 -0.72 6.54
C ALA A 90 1.42 -1.67 6.18
N ASN A 91 1.38 -2.84 6.81
CA ASN A 91 0.25 -3.76 6.66
C ASN A 91 0.19 -4.72 7.86
N ASN A 92 -0.99 -5.28 8.12
CA ASN A 92 -1.19 -6.28 9.16
C ASN A 92 -1.21 -7.73 8.63
N GLU A 93 -1.09 -7.93 7.32
CA GLU A 93 -1.07 -9.25 6.67
C GLU A 93 0.35 -9.61 6.20
N PRO A 94 1.01 -10.63 6.79
CA PRO A 94 2.36 -11.04 6.41
C PRO A 94 2.52 -11.37 4.93
N ALA A 95 1.52 -11.98 4.30
CA ALA A 95 1.56 -12.28 2.87
C ALA A 95 1.73 -11.01 2.00
N ILE A 96 1.06 -9.90 2.37
CA ILE A 96 1.16 -8.62 1.65
C ILE A 96 2.54 -7.98 1.84
N ILE A 97 3.10 -8.08 3.05
CA ILE A 97 4.44 -7.58 3.35
C ILE A 97 5.49 -8.33 2.52
N ASN A 98 5.44 -9.66 2.53
CA ASN A 98 6.37 -10.51 1.81
C ASN A 98 6.29 -10.27 0.29
N GLU A 99 5.08 -10.24 -0.25
CA GLU A 99 4.85 -10.01 -1.67
C GLU A 99 5.43 -8.66 -2.13
N THR A 100 5.19 -7.62 -1.32
CA THR A 100 5.70 -6.27 -1.58
C THR A 100 7.22 -6.22 -1.51
N MET A 101 7.82 -6.80 -0.46
CA MET A 101 9.29 -6.84 -0.30
C MET A 101 9.96 -7.64 -1.43
N GLU A 102 9.44 -8.80 -1.80
CA GLU A 102 9.95 -9.60 -2.92
C GLU A 102 9.83 -8.82 -4.24
N TRP A 103 8.74 -8.09 -4.46
CA TRP A 103 8.61 -7.25 -5.65
C TRP A 103 9.67 -6.14 -5.69
N PHE A 104 9.93 -5.46 -4.56
CA PHE A 104 11.01 -4.46 -4.47
C PHE A 104 12.39 -5.07 -4.73
N LYS A 105 12.63 -6.30 -4.28
CA LYS A 105 13.87 -7.03 -4.53
C LYS A 105 14.03 -7.38 -6.01
N ASP A 106 13.00 -7.93 -6.64
CA ASP A 106 13.07 -8.42 -8.01
C ASP A 106 13.02 -7.27 -9.03
N GLU A 107 12.14 -6.29 -8.83
CA GLU A 107 11.84 -5.25 -9.82
C GLU A 107 12.62 -3.96 -9.58
N LEU A 108 13.01 -3.66 -8.33
CA LEU A 108 13.77 -2.44 -7.98
C LEU A 108 15.16 -2.72 -7.39
N LEU A 109 15.57 -3.99 -7.35
CA LEU A 109 16.88 -4.44 -6.86
C LEU A 109 17.18 -4.00 -5.42
N ILE A 110 16.14 -3.93 -4.59
CA ILE A 110 16.26 -3.56 -3.17
C ILE A 110 16.30 -4.82 -2.30
N PRO A 111 17.46 -5.21 -1.75
CA PRO A 111 17.56 -6.39 -0.89
C PRO A 111 16.84 -6.19 0.45
N PHE A 112 16.43 -7.31 1.06
CA PHE A 112 15.68 -7.31 2.33
C PHE A 112 16.42 -6.64 3.49
N ASN A 113 17.74 -6.73 3.53
CA ASN A 113 18.56 -6.12 4.59
C ASN A 113 18.63 -4.58 4.54
N ARG A 114 18.06 -3.93 3.53
CA ARG A 114 17.94 -2.46 3.47
C ARG A 114 16.70 -1.92 4.17
N TRP A 115 15.76 -2.78 4.52
CA TRP A 115 14.53 -2.40 5.17
C TRP A 115 14.74 -2.28 6.67
N ARG A 116 14.40 -1.11 7.21
CA ARG A 116 14.13 -0.95 8.64
C ARG A 116 12.71 -1.40 8.91
N TRP A 117 12.42 -1.77 10.15
CA TRP A 117 11.09 -2.22 10.51
C TRP A 117 10.72 -1.76 11.91
N SER A 118 9.42 -1.61 12.14
CA SER A 118 8.82 -1.35 13.46
C SER A 118 7.43 -1.96 13.51
N ILE A 119 6.95 -2.35 14.69
CA ILE A 119 5.61 -2.90 14.87
C ILE A 119 4.76 -1.85 15.58
N LYS A 120 3.59 -1.53 15.05
CA LYS A 120 2.61 -0.63 15.66
C LYS A 120 1.50 -1.45 16.29
N LEU A 121 1.31 -1.28 17.59
CA LEU A 121 0.23 -1.94 18.33
C LEU A 121 -0.78 -0.91 18.81
N ASN A 122 -2.06 -1.15 18.51
CA ASN A 122 -3.16 -0.31 19.00
C ASN A 122 -3.57 -0.76 20.41
N LEU A 123 -2.75 -0.38 21.39
CA LEU A 123 -2.93 -0.71 22.80
C LEU A 123 -2.51 0.50 23.64
N VAL A 124 -3.29 0.83 24.67
CA VAL A 124 -2.85 1.77 25.71
C VAL A 124 -1.64 1.12 26.40
N LYS A 125 -0.50 1.81 26.38
CA LYS A 125 0.80 1.29 26.85
C LYS A 125 0.63 0.38 28.10
N PRO A 126 1.16 -0.86 28.07
CA PRO A 126 0.98 -1.80 29.17
C PRO A 126 1.49 -1.22 30.50
N LEU A 127 0.74 -1.48 31.57
CA LEU A 127 1.03 -0.98 32.92
C LEU A 127 2.17 -1.74 33.61
N ASP A 128 2.40 -2.98 33.20
CA ASP A 128 3.41 -3.88 33.76
C ASP A 128 4.54 -4.14 32.74
N GLU A 129 5.80 -4.00 33.17
CA GLU A 129 6.98 -4.21 32.31
C GLU A 129 7.19 -5.69 31.98
N GLY A 130 6.77 -6.62 32.85
CA GLY A 130 6.84 -8.06 32.58
C GLY A 130 5.94 -8.44 31.42
N PHE A 131 4.66 -8.10 31.51
CA PHE A 131 3.68 -8.29 30.43
C PHE A 131 4.09 -7.60 29.12
N LYS A 132 4.65 -6.39 29.22
CA LYS A 132 5.17 -5.65 28.06
C LYS A 132 6.26 -6.43 27.33
N SER A 133 7.27 -6.92 28.06
CA SER A 133 8.38 -7.65 27.46
C SER A 133 7.93 -8.95 26.79
N GLU A 134 7.00 -9.68 27.40
CA GLU A 134 6.43 -10.90 26.83
C GLU A 134 5.65 -10.61 25.54
N LEU A 135 4.78 -9.59 25.57
CA LEU A 135 3.98 -9.18 24.41
C LEU A 135 4.86 -8.74 23.24
N GLU A 136 5.87 -7.89 23.49
CA GLU A 136 6.79 -7.43 22.46
C GLU A 136 7.59 -8.58 21.84
N SER A 137 8.04 -9.54 22.66
CA SER A 137 8.72 -10.75 22.17
C SER A 137 7.81 -11.58 21.27
N ASN A 138 6.59 -11.87 21.71
CA ASN A 138 5.63 -12.67 20.93
C ASN A 138 5.30 -12.00 19.58
N LEU A 139 5.16 -10.67 19.57
CA LEU A 139 4.94 -9.89 18.34
C LEU A 139 6.14 -9.99 17.39
N VAL A 140 7.36 -9.82 17.91
CA VAL A 140 8.59 -9.97 17.15
C VAL A 140 8.68 -11.36 16.54
N ASP A 141 8.45 -12.41 17.35
CA ASP A 141 8.53 -13.80 16.91
C ASP A 141 7.49 -14.10 15.83
N PHE A 142 6.24 -13.63 16.00
CA PHE A 142 5.21 -13.76 14.97
C PHE A 142 5.68 -13.19 13.62
N TRP A 143 6.19 -11.95 13.60
CA TRP A 143 6.62 -11.32 12.34
C TRP A 143 7.88 -11.96 11.76
N CYS A 144 8.85 -12.38 12.60
CA CYS A 144 10.01 -13.15 12.17
C CYS A 144 9.61 -14.47 11.49
N LEU A 145 8.65 -15.20 12.06
CA LEU A 145 8.22 -16.50 11.56
C LEU A 145 7.39 -16.40 10.28
N ASN A 146 6.59 -15.33 10.14
CA ASN A 146 5.63 -15.20 9.05
C ASN A 146 6.08 -14.24 7.94
N SER A 147 7.22 -13.55 8.09
CA SER A 147 7.72 -12.62 7.08
C SER A 147 9.19 -12.80 6.72
N HIS A 148 9.63 -12.18 5.63
CA HIS A 148 11.04 -12.13 5.22
C HIS A 148 11.88 -11.17 6.06
N ILE A 149 11.31 -10.57 7.11
CA ILE A 149 11.99 -9.60 7.95
C ILE A 149 12.97 -10.33 8.86
N GLN A 150 14.23 -9.94 8.77
CA GLN A 150 15.26 -10.38 9.70
C GLN A 150 15.52 -9.27 10.71
N PHE A 151 15.31 -9.58 11.98
CA PHE A 151 15.42 -8.64 13.08
C PHE A 151 16.90 -8.50 13.46
N ASP A 152 17.65 -7.68 12.70
CA ASP A 152 19.00 -7.23 13.12
C ASP A 152 18.85 -6.08 14.13
N SER A 153 19.56 -6.18 15.25
CA SER A 153 19.58 -5.18 16.33
C SER A 153 20.00 -3.78 15.86
N LYS A 154 20.71 -3.66 14.73
CA LYS A 154 21.16 -2.38 14.18
C LYS A 154 20.05 -1.52 13.56
N TYR A 155 18.91 -2.11 13.18
CA TYR A 155 17.89 -1.44 12.36
C TYR A 155 16.47 -1.51 12.93
N ASN A 156 16.35 -1.99 14.17
CA ASN A 156 15.10 -2.18 14.89
C ASN A 156 14.65 -0.87 15.58
N THR A 157 13.50 -0.31 15.19
CA THR A 157 12.87 0.82 15.91
C THR A 157 11.90 0.38 17.02
N GLY A 158 11.69 -0.92 17.20
CA GLY A 158 10.94 -1.54 18.29
C GLY A 158 9.44 -1.66 18.05
N VAL A 159 8.73 -2.07 19.11
CA VAL A 159 7.27 -2.02 19.17
C VAL A 159 6.83 -0.64 19.65
N THR A 160 5.95 0.00 18.90
CA THR A 160 5.38 1.32 19.21
C THR A 160 3.90 1.19 19.53
N TYR A 161 3.49 1.80 20.64
CA TYR A 161 2.10 1.79 21.11
C TYR A 161 1.34 3.01 20.58
N ILE A 162 0.16 2.78 20.00
CA ILE A 162 -0.74 3.82 19.50
C ILE A 162 -2.01 3.80 20.36
N SER A 163 -2.27 4.91 21.06
CA SER A 163 -3.44 5.04 21.93
C SER A 163 -4.66 5.56 21.17
N THR A 164 -5.14 4.81 20.18
CA THR A 164 -6.34 5.22 19.40
C THR A 164 -7.65 4.65 19.93
N THR A 165 -7.61 3.52 20.66
CA THR A 165 -8.81 2.89 21.24
C THR A 165 -8.67 2.72 22.75
N LYS A 166 -9.75 3.01 23.49
CA LYS A 166 -9.85 2.69 24.92
C LYS A 166 -9.91 1.17 25.08
N ASN A 167 -8.77 0.57 25.44
CA ASN A 167 -8.64 -0.72 26.14
C ASN A 167 -9.06 -2.04 25.47
N GLU A 168 -9.32 -2.11 24.17
CA GLU A 168 -9.49 -3.41 23.50
C GLU A 168 -8.33 -3.69 22.54
N ILE A 169 -7.61 -4.80 22.77
CA ILE A 169 -6.63 -5.34 21.82
C ILE A 169 -7.43 -5.87 20.62
N ALA A 170 -7.65 -5.01 19.63
CA ALA A 170 -8.43 -5.38 18.45
C ALA A 170 -7.67 -6.32 17.50
N ASN A 171 -6.34 -6.39 17.60
CA ASN A 171 -5.51 -7.29 16.83
C ASN A 171 -4.22 -7.63 17.60
N ASN A 172 -4.04 -8.90 17.95
CA ASN A 172 -2.90 -9.34 18.78
C ASN A 172 -1.56 -9.28 18.03
N ASP A 173 -1.58 -9.22 16.70
CA ASP A 173 -0.38 -9.33 15.87
C ASP A 173 0.21 -7.95 15.45
N GLY A 174 -0.52 -6.87 15.73
CA GLY A 174 -0.12 -5.50 15.37
C GLY A 174 -0.08 -5.24 13.85
N THR A 175 0.51 -4.10 13.48
CA THR A 175 0.78 -3.71 12.09
C THR A 175 2.28 -3.52 11.93
N ILE A 176 2.92 -4.26 11.04
CA ILE A 176 4.33 -4.02 10.74
C ILE A 176 4.48 -2.86 9.77
N CYS A 177 5.47 -2.02 10.01
CA CYS A 177 5.88 -0.93 9.16
C CYS A 177 7.30 -1.19 8.70
N ILE A 178 7.50 -1.34 7.38
CA ILE A 178 8.81 -1.44 6.75
C ILE A 178 9.20 -0.09 6.15
N GLU A 179 10.46 0.30 6.28
CA GLU A 179 10.97 1.61 5.87
C GLU A 179 12.30 1.51 5.12
N ILE A 180 12.44 2.33 4.06
CA ILE A 180 13.73 2.68 3.46
C ILE A 180 13.96 4.18 3.61
N SER A 181 15.05 4.54 4.28
CA SER A 181 15.44 5.94 4.47
C SER A 181 16.09 6.52 3.21
N SER A 182 15.27 6.81 2.19
CA SER A 182 15.68 7.43 0.93
C SER A 182 14.62 8.41 0.42
N ILE A 183 14.94 9.71 0.51
CA ILE A 183 14.12 10.81 0.00
C ILE A 183 13.86 10.64 -1.51
N LEU A 184 14.90 10.29 -2.27
CA LEU A 184 14.85 10.06 -3.72
C LEU A 184 13.87 8.95 -4.09
N LEU A 185 13.98 7.80 -3.43
CA LEU A 185 13.08 6.67 -3.69
C LEU A 185 11.64 7.01 -3.33
N ALA A 186 11.42 7.62 -2.17
CA ALA A 186 10.09 7.97 -1.68
C ALA A 186 9.35 8.88 -2.66
N GLN A 187 9.98 9.98 -3.10
CA GLN A 187 9.33 10.91 -4.04
C GLN A 187 9.27 10.38 -5.46
N PHE A 188 10.24 9.57 -5.90
CA PHE A 188 10.13 8.86 -7.17
C PHE A 188 8.89 7.97 -7.18
N LEU A 189 8.68 7.13 -6.16
CA LEU A 189 7.53 6.24 -6.08
C LEU A 189 6.21 7.00 -5.94
N GLN A 190 6.16 8.08 -5.16
CA GLN A 190 4.98 8.94 -5.11
C GLN A 190 4.62 9.50 -6.49
N ASN A 191 5.60 10.02 -7.23
CA ASN A 191 5.38 10.55 -8.56
C ASN A 191 5.02 9.46 -9.57
N LEU A 192 5.62 8.27 -9.43
CA LEU A 192 5.24 7.08 -10.18
C LEU A 192 3.77 6.79 -9.97
N LEU A 193 3.30 6.62 -8.74
CA LEU A 193 1.91 6.29 -8.45
C LEU A 193 0.93 7.34 -9.00
N ILE A 194 1.24 8.63 -8.84
CA ILE A 194 0.41 9.73 -9.39
C ILE A 194 0.29 9.61 -10.91
N LYS A 195 1.42 9.50 -11.62
CA LYS A 195 1.42 9.38 -13.08
C LYS A 195 0.86 8.04 -13.56
N PHE A 196 1.01 6.98 -12.76
CA PHE A 196 0.51 5.64 -13.07
C PHE A 196 -1.02 5.62 -13.17
N GLN A 197 -1.71 6.46 -12.41
CA GLN A 197 -3.17 6.62 -12.53
C GLN A 197 -3.61 7.05 -13.93
N SER A 198 -2.83 7.87 -14.63
CA SER A 198 -3.08 8.23 -16.03
C SER A 198 -2.69 7.10 -16.98
N PHE A 199 -1.59 6.39 -16.68
CA PHE A 199 -1.14 5.22 -17.45
C PHE A 199 -2.20 4.11 -17.51
N LEU A 200 -2.96 3.90 -16.42
CA LEU A 200 -4.06 2.92 -16.35
C LEU A 200 -5.18 3.15 -17.38
N LEU A 201 -5.29 4.34 -17.99
CA LEU A 201 -6.27 4.58 -19.06
C LEU A 201 -6.00 3.73 -20.30
N TYR A 202 -4.74 3.40 -20.54
CA TYR A 202 -4.27 2.65 -21.71
C TYR A 202 -4.05 1.16 -21.40
N CYS A 203 -4.34 0.73 -20.17
CA CYS A 203 -4.18 -0.65 -19.73
C CYS A 203 -5.41 -1.50 -20.07
N SER A 204 -5.16 -2.81 -20.19
CA SER A 204 -6.16 -3.87 -20.32
C SER A 204 -7.04 -3.99 -19.06
N LEU A 205 -8.17 -4.70 -19.17
CA LEU A 205 -9.05 -4.91 -18.02
C LEU A 205 -8.39 -5.84 -16.98
N GLU A 206 -7.55 -6.77 -17.42
CA GLU A 206 -6.78 -7.67 -16.58
C GLU A 206 -5.80 -6.90 -15.69
N GLU A 207 -5.08 -5.94 -16.27
CA GLU A 207 -4.15 -5.05 -15.56
C GLU A 207 -4.87 -4.13 -14.57
N ILE A 208 -6.02 -3.58 -14.96
CA ILE A 208 -6.86 -2.76 -14.07
C ILE A 208 -7.41 -3.62 -12.93
N THR A 209 -7.81 -4.86 -13.21
CA THR A 209 -8.28 -5.81 -12.19
C THR A 209 -7.17 -6.10 -11.18
N ALA A 210 -5.95 -6.34 -11.64
CA ALA A 210 -4.78 -6.54 -10.78
C ALA A 210 -4.50 -5.30 -9.90
N TYR A 211 -4.51 -4.10 -10.50
CA TYR A 211 -4.31 -2.86 -9.75
C TYR A 211 -5.39 -2.63 -8.70
N MET A 212 -6.67 -2.80 -9.07
CA MET A 212 -7.78 -2.63 -8.13
C MET A 212 -7.80 -3.70 -7.03
N ARG A 213 -7.29 -4.90 -7.30
CA ARG A 213 -7.09 -5.94 -6.28
C ARG A 213 -6.08 -5.48 -5.22
N GLY A 214 -4.99 -4.84 -5.63
CA GLY A 214 -4.03 -4.18 -4.74
C GLY A 214 -4.67 -3.09 -3.87
N ILE A 215 -5.44 -2.19 -4.49
CA ILE A 215 -6.16 -1.11 -3.78
C ILE A 215 -7.13 -1.68 -2.74
N ILE A 216 -7.92 -2.69 -3.10
CA ILE A 216 -8.92 -3.30 -2.21
C ILE A 216 -8.21 -4.08 -1.08
N ALA A 217 -7.09 -4.73 -1.35
CA ALA A 217 -6.31 -5.39 -0.31
C ALA A 217 -5.76 -4.40 0.72
N ALA A 218 -5.36 -3.20 0.30
CA ALA A 218 -4.96 -2.09 1.17
C ALA A 218 -6.17 -1.48 1.91
N GLU A 219 -7.01 -0.76 1.17
CA GLU A 219 -8.03 0.15 1.71
C GLU A 219 -9.42 -0.50 1.91
N GLY A 220 -9.59 -1.74 1.45
CA GLY A 220 -10.87 -2.43 1.47
C GLY A 220 -11.26 -2.87 2.88
N CYS A 221 -12.55 -2.73 3.21
CA CYS A 221 -13.16 -3.30 4.40
C CYS A 221 -14.45 -4.02 4.03
N VAL A 222 -14.62 -5.23 4.56
CA VAL A 222 -15.87 -6.00 4.39
C VAL A 222 -16.74 -5.74 5.62
N GLU A 223 -17.93 -5.19 5.41
CA GLU A 223 -18.93 -4.99 6.45
C GLU A 223 -20.12 -5.92 6.22
N TYR A 224 -20.38 -6.76 7.21
CA TYR A 224 -21.51 -7.68 7.19
C TYR A 224 -22.23 -7.64 8.52
N ASN A 225 -23.52 -7.31 8.49
CA ASN A 225 -24.41 -7.38 9.64
C ASN A 225 -25.69 -8.12 9.28
N LEU A 226 -25.83 -9.32 9.84
CA LEU A 226 -26.98 -10.21 9.67
C LEU A 226 -28.30 -9.56 10.09
N LYS A 227 -28.31 -8.86 11.23
CA LYS A 227 -29.54 -8.30 11.84
C LYS A 227 -30.19 -7.26 10.94
N ILE A 228 -29.39 -6.38 10.35
CA ILE A 228 -29.86 -5.32 9.45
C ILE A 228 -29.69 -5.67 7.96
N LYS A 229 -29.34 -6.92 7.63
CA LYS A 229 -29.07 -7.41 6.26
C LYS A 229 -28.09 -6.53 5.47
N LYS A 230 -27.17 -5.86 6.15
CA LYS A 230 -26.16 -4.99 5.53
C LYS A 230 -25.00 -5.86 5.04
N ARG A 231 -24.71 -5.78 3.74
CA ARG A 231 -23.65 -6.52 3.04
C ARG A 231 -22.95 -5.56 2.09
N THR A 232 -21.79 -5.08 2.50
CA THR A 232 -21.08 -4.02 1.79
C THR A 232 -19.58 -4.23 1.83
N VAL A 233 -18.93 -3.84 0.75
CA VAL A 233 -17.48 -3.68 0.71
C VAL A 233 -17.21 -2.18 0.60
N HIS A 234 -16.39 -1.67 1.49
CA HIS A 234 -16.00 -0.28 1.58
C HIS A 234 -14.58 -0.14 1.07
N ILE A 235 -14.27 0.94 0.34
CA ILE A 235 -12.89 1.33 0.05
C ILE A 235 -12.70 2.72 0.63
N SER A 236 -11.78 2.84 1.57
CA SER A 236 -11.47 4.08 2.27
C SER A 236 -10.53 4.96 1.42
N ALA A 237 -10.78 6.26 1.42
CA ALA A 237 -9.86 7.28 0.91
C ALA A 237 -10.24 8.64 1.49
N SER A 238 -9.24 9.37 2.01
CA SER A 238 -9.47 10.69 2.61
C SER A 238 -9.76 11.76 1.55
N LYS A 239 -9.17 11.64 0.36
CA LYS A 239 -9.30 12.60 -0.74
C LYS A 239 -10.44 12.23 -1.69
N GLU A 240 -11.22 13.22 -2.13
CA GLU A 240 -12.31 12.99 -3.08
C GLU A 240 -11.79 12.54 -4.45
N GLU A 241 -10.63 13.04 -4.88
CA GLU A 241 -10.00 12.65 -6.14
C GLU A 241 -9.66 11.16 -6.17
N GLU A 242 -9.16 10.61 -5.05
CA GLU A 242 -8.89 9.18 -4.89
C GLU A 242 -10.20 8.36 -4.97
N ARG A 243 -11.29 8.84 -4.34
CA ARG A 243 -12.61 8.19 -4.42
C ARG A 243 -13.19 8.18 -5.83
N GLN A 244 -13.07 9.29 -6.56
CA GLN A 244 -13.52 9.39 -7.96
C GLN A 244 -12.66 8.51 -8.87
N PHE A 245 -11.35 8.41 -8.60
CA PHE A 245 -10.46 7.48 -9.28
C PHE A 245 -10.94 6.03 -9.09
N TYR A 246 -11.22 5.56 -7.86
CA TYR A 246 -11.73 4.20 -7.63
C TYR A 246 -13.05 3.94 -8.35
N LYS A 247 -14.00 4.89 -8.27
CA LYS A 247 -15.29 4.80 -8.97
C LYS A 247 -15.10 4.61 -10.47
N LYS A 248 -14.22 5.41 -11.09
CA LYS A 248 -13.95 5.37 -12.54
C LYS A 248 -13.41 4.01 -12.97
N TYR A 249 -12.42 3.46 -12.27
CA TYR A 249 -11.78 2.21 -12.68
C TYR A 249 -12.61 0.97 -12.35
N LEU A 250 -13.33 0.95 -11.22
CA LEU A 250 -14.25 -0.15 -10.92
C LEU A 250 -15.47 -0.15 -11.85
N ALA A 251 -15.94 1.01 -12.33
CA ALA A 251 -16.98 1.07 -13.34
C ALA A 251 -16.55 0.40 -14.66
N ARG A 252 -15.27 0.51 -15.05
CA ARG A 252 -14.72 -0.22 -16.21
C ARG A 252 -14.74 -1.74 -16.02
N LEU A 253 -14.71 -2.21 -14.77
CA LEU A 253 -14.84 -3.62 -14.40
C LEU A 253 -16.31 -4.05 -14.20
N GLY A 254 -17.26 -3.18 -14.52
CA GLY A 254 -18.70 -3.43 -14.35
C GLY A 254 -19.19 -3.36 -12.90
N ILE A 255 -18.42 -2.73 -12.01
CA ILE A 255 -18.75 -2.55 -10.58
C ILE A 255 -19.13 -1.09 -10.33
N ASN A 256 -20.35 -0.87 -9.85
CA ASN A 256 -20.84 0.46 -9.53
C ASN A 256 -20.58 0.81 -8.06
N LEU A 257 -19.83 1.88 -7.80
CA LEU A 257 -19.65 2.46 -6.47
C LEU A 257 -20.56 3.65 -6.20
N LYS A 258 -21.02 3.72 -4.95
CA LYS A 258 -21.61 4.92 -4.38
C LYS A 258 -20.52 5.73 -3.68
N VAL A 259 -20.40 7.00 -4.05
CA VAL A 259 -19.50 7.98 -3.43
C VAL A 259 -20.36 9.00 -2.72
N TYR A 260 -20.06 9.26 -1.46
CA TYR A 260 -20.75 10.26 -0.64
C TYR A 260 -19.79 11.41 -0.36
N SER A 261 -20.21 12.65 -0.64
CA SER A 261 -19.33 13.84 -0.53
C SER A 261 -18.76 14.06 0.86
N ASN A 262 -19.51 13.68 1.91
CA ASN A 262 -19.13 13.89 3.31
C ASN A 262 -18.56 12.64 3.98
N TYR A 263 -18.29 11.57 3.22
CA TYR A 263 -17.81 10.30 3.77
C TYR A 263 -16.45 9.94 3.18
N LYS A 264 -15.56 9.43 4.03
CA LYS A 264 -14.21 8.97 3.61
C LYS A 264 -14.24 7.61 2.92
N GLU A 265 -15.41 7.08 2.62
CA GLU A 265 -15.57 5.73 2.09
C GLU A 265 -16.39 5.76 0.80
N THR A 266 -16.03 4.84 -0.08
CA THR A 266 -16.84 4.49 -1.24
C THR A 266 -17.43 3.11 -1.01
N ILE A 267 -18.71 2.95 -1.33
CA ILE A 267 -19.47 1.75 -0.97
C ILE A 267 -19.80 0.95 -2.22
N ILE A 268 -19.34 -0.29 -2.24
CA ILE A 268 -19.78 -1.34 -3.16
C ILE A 268 -20.87 -2.12 -2.45
N SER A 269 -22.07 -2.05 -3.02
CA SER A 269 -23.27 -2.69 -2.49
C SER A 269 -24.04 -3.36 -3.62
N GLN A 270 -25.13 -4.05 -3.29
CA GLN A 270 -25.95 -4.84 -4.23
C GLN A 270 -25.29 -6.13 -4.70
N ARG A 271 -26.10 -7.19 -4.79
CA ARG A 271 -25.62 -8.55 -5.10
C ARG A 271 -24.86 -8.63 -6.42
N TYR A 272 -25.29 -7.91 -7.46
CA TYR A 272 -24.62 -7.92 -8.75
C TYR A 272 -23.15 -7.43 -8.65
N ASN A 273 -22.91 -6.31 -7.97
CA ASN A 273 -21.55 -5.79 -7.78
C ASN A 273 -20.71 -6.73 -6.90
N LEU A 274 -21.30 -7.33 -5.86
CA LEU A 274 -20.60 -8.28 -5.00
C LEU A 274 -20.25 -9.58 -5.75
N ASN A 275 -21.13 -10.07 -6.64
CA ASN A 275 -20.82 -11.17 -7.53
C ASN A 275 -19.66 -10.81 -8.47
N LYS A 276 -19.62 -9.59 -9.01
CA LYS A 276 -18.50 -9.12 -9.83
C LYS A 276 -17.18 -9.07 -9.06
N LEU A 277 -17.19 -8.64 -7.79
CA LEU A 277 -16.02 -8.71 -6.92
C LEU A 277 -15.49 -10.14 -6.76
N LEU A 278 -16.41 -11.12 -6.64
CA LEU A 278 -16.07 -12.53 -6.55
C LEU A 278 -15.55 -13.09 -7.88
N GLU A 279 -16.24 -12.84 -8.99
CA GLU A 279 -15.86 -13.28 -10.35
C GLU A 279 -14.46 -12.78 -10.76
N LEU A 280 -14.10 -11.57 -10.33
CA LEU A 280 -12.80 -10.96 -10.61
C LEU A 280 -11.74 -11.23 -9.53
N ASP A 281 -12.08 -12.01 -8.50
CA ASP A 281 -11.24 -12.31 -7.32
C ASP A 281 -10.61 -11.06 -6.67
N LEU A 282 -11.36 -9.95 -6.62
CA LEU A 282 -10.81 -8.63 -6.24
C LEU A 282 -10.42 -8.50 -4.77
N LEU A 283 -10.86 -9.42 -3.90
CA LEU A 283 -10.47 -9.45 -2.49
C LEU A 283 -9.40 -10.50 -2.17
N SER A 284 -9.03 -11.36 -3.13
CA SER A 284 -8.20 -12.55 -2.91
C SER A 284 -6.78 -12.27 -2.40
N LEU A 285 -6.26 -11.06 -2.63
CA LEU A 285 -4.91 -10.68 -2.23
C LEU A 285 -4.76 -10.49 -0.70
N ASN A 286 -5.86 -10.26 0.03
CA ASN A 286 -5.86 -10.24 1.50
C ASN A 286 -6.70 -11.44 2.01
N PRO A 287 -6.08 -12.54 2.48
CA PRO A 287 -6.78 -13.76 2.88
C PRO A 287 -7.84 -13.52 3.95
N THR A 288 -7.54 -12.70 4.95
CA THR A 288 -8.45 -12.40 6.06
C THR A 288 -9.71 -11.66 5.56
N LYS A 289 -9.53 -10.62 4.74
CA LYS A 289 -10.67 -9.89 4.12
C LYS A 289 -11.45 -10.80 3.17
N TYR A 290 -10.77 -11.66 2.41
CA TYR A 290 -11.41 -12.57 1.48
C TYR A 290 -12.28 -13.61 2.19
N ALA A 291 -11.79 -14.22 3.28
CA ALA A 291 -12.56 -15.16 4.08
C ALA A 291 -13.84 -14.52 4.63
N LYS A 292 -13.74 -13.31 5.19
CA LYS A 292 -14.88 -12.51 5.67
C LYS A 292 -15.88 -12.21 4.54
N PHE A 293 -15.38 -11.93 3.34
CA PHE A 293 -16.21 -11.70 2.16
C PHE A 293 -16.97 -12.96 1.72
N LEU A 294 -16.29 -14.11 1.67
CA LEU A 294 -16.93 -15.38 1.32
C LEU A 294 -18.03 -15.75 2.32
N GLU A 295 -17.81 -15.53 3.62
CA GLU A 295 -18.84 -15.73 4.65
C GLU A 295 -20.06 -14.83 4.43
N MET A 296 -19.84 -13.55 4.17
CA MET A 296 -20.90 -12.60 3.81
C MET A 296 -21.69 -13.07 2.59
N MET A 297 -20.99 -13.59 1.57
CA MET A 297 -21.60 -14.07 0.33
C MET A 297 -22.44 -15.35 0.53
N ARG A 298 -22.01 -16.29 1.39
CA ARG A 298 -22.80 -17.48 1.76
C ARG A 298 -24.16 -17.12 2.35
N GLY A 299 -24.27 -15.99 3.03
CA GLY A 299 -25.52 -15.50 3.60
C GLY A 299 -26.55 -15.00 2.57
N TYR A 300 -26.20 -14.87 1.29
CA TYR A 300 -27.17 -14.59 0.22
C TYR A 300 -27.92 -15.89 -0.13
N GLN A 301 -29.13 -16.09 0.41
CA GLN A 301 -30.05 -17.11 -0.12
C GLN A 301 -30.12 -16.96 -1.65
N MET A 302 -29.88 -18.05 -2.38
CA MET A 302 -30.16 -18.11 -3.81
C MET A 302 -31.61 -17.64 -4.01
N PRO A 303 -31.90 -16.71 -4.95
CA PRO A 303 -33.29 -16.45 -5.27
C PRO A 303 -33.89 -17.80 -5.64
N ILE A 304 -34.98 -18.17 -4.96
CA ILE A 304 -35.87 -19.23 -5.44
C ILE A 304 -36.15 -18.86 -6.88
N ALA A 305 -35.77 -19.73 -7.82
CA ALA A 305 -36.02 -19.50 -9.24
C ALA A 305 -37.47 -19.02 -9.39
N PRO A 306 -37.73 -17.96 -10.18
CA PRO A 306 -39.10 -17.52 -10.39
C PRO A 306 -39.90 -18.76 -10.80
N LYS A 307 -40.94 -19.08 -10.03
CA LYS A 307 -41.89 -20.12 -10.42
C LYS A 307 -42.34 -19.73 -11.82
N ILE A 308 -41.90 -20.48 -12.81
CA ILE A 308 -42.44 -20.40 -14.16
C ILE A 308 -43.90 -20.83 -13.99
N THR A 309 -44.81 -19.87 -13.92
CA THR A 309 -46.24 -20.14 -14.07
C THR A 309 -46.41 -20.52 -15.53
N PRO A 310 -46.77 -21.77 -15.85
CA PRO A 310 -47.16 -22.11 -17.21
C PRO A 310 -48.40 -21.27 -17.54
N PHE A 311 -48.29 -20.46 -18.60
CA PHE A 311 -49.44 -19.97 -19.34
C PHE A 311 -49.82 -21.04 -20.37
#